data_AF-A0A7W0ADE7-F1
#
_entry.id   AF-A0A7W0ADE7-F1
#
_cell.length_a   1.000
_cell.length_b   1.000
_cell.length_c   1.000
_cell.angle_alpha   90.00
_cell.angle_beta   90.00
_cell.angle_gamma   90.00
#
_symmetry.space_group_name_H-M   'P 1'
#
loop_
_entity.id
_entity.type
_entity.pdbx_description
1 polymer ?
#
loop_
_entity_poly.entity_id
_entity_poly.type
_entity_poly.pdbx_seq_one_letter_code
_entity_poly.pdbx_strand_id
1 'polypeptide(L)'
;MRGLVFRDLLQEHFGEVPEQLHFEAWDDYEVTLGGWDDPNWILVTHQNGEPISLRNRGPLRLVERDYGNRDPANLRNFNDWVWMIRSIEAVW
;
A
#
# COMPACT_ATOMS: atom_id res chain seq x y z
N MET A 1 15.10 -0.62 -1.62
CA MET A 1 13.70 -0.18 -1.77
C MET A 1 13.57 1.17 -1.09
N ARG A 2 12.86 2.14 -1.69
CA ARG A 2 12.58 3.44 -1.05
C ARG A 2 11.08 3.71 -1.08
N GLY A 3 10.57 4.14 0.07
CA GLY A 3 9.17 4.40 0.33
C GLY A 3 9.00 5.13 1.67
N LEU A 4 7.75 5.33 2.08
CA LEU A 4 7.38 5.95 3.35
C LEU A 4 6.61 4.94 4.20
N VAL A 5 6.67 5.07 5.52
CA VAL A 5 5.77 4.34 6.41
C VAL A 5 4.36 4.87 6.15
N PHE A 6 3.43 3.98 5.77
CA PHE A 6 2.13 4.40 5.30
C PHE A 6 1.28 5.03 6.41
N ARG A 7 1.35 4.46 7.62
CA ARG A 7 0.75 5.03 8.82
C ARG A 7 1.12 6.50 9.03
N ASP A 8 2.41 6.82 8.93
CA ASP A 8 2.90 8.19 9.16
C ASP A 8 2.31 9.16 8.12
N LEU A 9 2.22 8.73 6.86
CA LEU A 9 1.57 9.51 5.80
C LEU A 9 0.09 9.76 6.11
N LEU A 10 -0.65 8.73 6.57
CA LEU A 10 -2.06 8.89 6.92
C LEU A 10 -2.25 9.87 8.07
N GLN A 11 -1.43 9.76 9.11
CA GLN A 11 -1.45 10.69 10.23
C GLN A 11 -1.11 12.13 9.81
N GLU A 12 -0.12 12.30 8.93
CA GLU A 12 0.27 13.61 8.40
C GLU A 12 -0.86 14.26 7.59
N HIS A 13 -1.57 13.49 6.76
CA HIS A 13 -2.57 14.02 5.84
C HIS A 13 -3.99 14.10 6.42
N PHE A 14 -4.38 13.16 7.28
CA PHE A 14 -5.73 13.07 7.84
C PHE A 14 -5.80 13.43 9.34
N GLY A 15 -4.67 13.57 10.03
CA GLY A 15 -4.61 13.82 11.48
C GLY A 15 -4.82 12.56 12.34
N GLU A 16 -5.34 11.49 11.76
CA GLU A 16 -5.50 10.17 12.35
C GLU A 16 -5.37 9.08 11.27
N VAL A 17 -5.40 7.80 11.67
CA VAL A 17 -5.42 6.69 10.72
C VAL A 17 -6.88 6.28 10.48
N PRO A 18 -7.42 6.43 9.27
CA PRO A 18 -8.79 5.99 8.97
C PRO A 18 -8.98 4.49 9.19
N GLU A 19 -10.17 4.07 9.66
CA GLU A 19 -10.49 2.65 9.85
C GLU A 19 -10.44 1.88 8.53
N GLN A 20 -10.92 2.51 7.46
CA GLN A 20 -10.92 2.00 6.11
C GLN A 20 -10.40 3.05 5.12
N LEU A 21 -9.73 2.55 4.09
CA LEU A 21 -9.31 3.35 2.94
C LEU A 21 -9.85 2.71 1.69
N HIS A 22 -10.36 3.56 0.82
CA HIS A 22 -10.74 3.21 -0.54
C HIS A 22 -9.56 3.47 -1.48
N PHE A 23 -9.23 2.48 -2.31
CA PHE A 23 -8.15 2.57 -3.29
C PHE A 23 -8.70 2.34 -4.69
N GLU A 24 -8.28 3.19 -5.62
CA GLU A 24 -8.38 2.92 -7.05
C GLU A 24 -6.99 2.77 -7.64
N ALA A 25 -6.85 1.84 -8.59
CA ALA A 25 -5.62 1.60 -9.32
C ALA A 25 -5.76 1.94 -10.81
N TRP A 26 -4.63 2.01 -11.51
CA TRP A 26 -4.58 2.29 -12.95
C TRP A 26 -5.11 1.15 -13.83
N ASP A 27 -5.25 -0.06 -13.30
CA ASP A 27 -5.79 -1.24 -14.00
C ASP A 27 -7.28 -1.45 -13.71
N ASP A 28 -7.99 -0.40 -13.31
CA ASP A 28 -9.40 -0.40 -12.92
C ASP A 28 -9.72 -1.30 -11.71
N TYR A 29 -8.70 -1.74 -10.96
CA TYR A 29 -8.88 -2.40 -9.67
C TYR A 29 -9.31 -1.38 -8.61
N GLU A 30 -10.32 -1.75 -7.83
CA GLU A 30 -10.92 -0.93 -6.79
C GLU A 30 -11.18 -1.79 -5.56
N VAL A 31 -10.79 -1.31 -4.38
CA VAL A 31 -10.98 -2.05 -3.12
C VAL A 31 -11.09 -1.11 -1.92
N THR A 32 -11.88 -1.51 -0.93
CA THR A 32 -11.90 -0.88 0.39
C THR A 32 -11.36 -1.88 1.42
N LEU A 33 -10.34 -1.46 2.16
CA LEU A 33 -9.61 -2.30 3.11
C LEU A 33 -9.30 -1.50 4.37
N GLY A 34 -9.10 -2.18 5.50
CA GLY A 34 -8.71 -1.58 6.78
C GLY A 34 -7.39 -2.14 7.32
N GLY A 35 -7.06 -1.81 8.57
CA GLY A 35 -5.86 -2.33 9.24
C GLY A 35 -4.58 -1.54 8.96
N TRP A 36 -4.71 -0.23 8.69
CA TRP A 36 -3.60 0.64 8.29
C TRP A 36 -2.78 1.23 9.43
N ASP A 37 -3.16 0.99 10.70
CA ASP A 37 -2.41 1.45 11.88
C ASP A 37 -1.15 0.59 12.17
N ASP A 38 -0.88 -0.41 11.33
CA ASP A 38 0.34 -1.22 11.38
C ASP A 38 1.52 -0.50 10.69
N PRO A 39 2.62 -0.19 11.41
CA PRO A 39 3.79 0.48 10.86
C PRO A 39 4.61 -0.39 9.87
N ASN A 40 4.24 -1.65 9.66
CA ASN A 40 4.89 -2.51 8.67
C ASN A 40 4.46 -2.19 7.23
N TRP A 41 3.39 -1.44 7.02
CA TRP A 41 2.99 -1.00 5.69
C TRP A 41 3.91 0.10 5.17
N ILE A 42 4.54 -0.18 4.02
CA ILE A 42 5.41 0.75 3.33
C ILE A 42 4.79 1.12 1.99
N LEU A 43 4.61 2.43 1.77
CA LEU A 43 4.20 2.98 0.50
C LEU A 43 5.44 3.20 -0.37
N VAL A 44 5.62 2.36 -1.39
CA VAL A 44 6.84 2.28 -2.19
C VAL A 44 6.68 3.04 -3.49
N THR A 45 7.67 3.88 -3.80
CA THR A 45 7.77 4.61 -5.07
C THR A 45 8.98 4.20 -5.90
N HIS A 46 10.00 3.59 -5.27
CA HIS A 46 11.27 3.25 -5.93
C HIS A 46 11.77 1.85 -5.54
N GLN A 47 12.31 1.14 -6.53
CA GLN A 47 12.93 -0.15 -6.37
C GLN A 47 14.30 -0.16 -7.08
N ASN A 48 15.33 -0.71 -6.42
CA ASN A 48 16.69 -0.78 -6.94
C ASN A 48 17.27 0.58 -7.40
N GLY A 49 16.90 1.67 -6.73
CA GLY A 49 17.35 3.02 -7.04
C GLY A 49 16.48 3.76 -8.07
N GLU A 50 15.61 3.04 -8.79
CA GLU A 50 14.81 3.59 -9.89
C GLU A 50 13.32 3.76 -9.52
N PRO A 51 12.61 4.73 -10.11
CA PRO A 51 11.15 4.83 -9.98
C PRO A 51 10.48 3.55 -10.50
N ILE A 52 9.43 3.09 -9.81
CA ILE A 52 8.67 1.93 -10.28
C ILE A 52 7.76 2.37 -11.44
N SER A 53 7.89 1.74 -12.60
CA SER A 53 7.03 2.00 -13.76
C SER A 53 5.71 1.22 -13.67
N LEU A 54 4.72 1.58 -14.50
CA LEU A 54 3.46 0.83 -14.62
C LEU A 54 3.70 -0.67 -14.91
N ARG A 55 4.65 -0.99 -15.81
CA ARG A 55 5.04 -2.39 -16.11
C ARG A 55 5.52 -3.16 -14.88
N ASN A 56 6.08 -2.45 -13.89
CA ASN A 56 6.58 -3.01 -12.64
C ASN A 56 5.61 -2.78 -11.46
N ARG A 57 4.32 -2.53 -11.76
CA ARG A 57 3.25 -2.29 -10.79
C ARG A 57 3.42 -1.01 -9.96
N GLY A 58 4.01 0.03 -10.56
CA GLY A 58 4.11 1.39 -10.01
C GLY A 58 3.00 2.30 -10.53
N PRO A 59 3.08 3.63 -10.37
CA PRO A 59 4.16 4.40 -9.73
C PRO A 59 4.18 4.29 -8.20
N LEU A 60 3.10 3.73 -7.64
CA LEU A 60 2.87 3.63 -6.21
C LEU A 60 2.29 2.25 -5.88
N ARG A 61 2.84 1.59 -4.85
CA ARG A 61 2.28 0.34 -4.32
C ARG A 61 2.51 0.21 -2.83
N LEU A 62 1.61 -0.47 -2.16
CA LEU A 62 1.72 -0.87 -0.75
C LEU A 62 2.38 -2.24 -0.65
N VAL A 63 3.34 -2.36 0.26
CA VAL A 63 3.97 -3.62 0.62
C VAL A 63 4.11 -3.70 2.14
N GLU A 64 4.03 -4.90 2.67
CA GLU A 64 4.33 -5.15 4.09
C GLU A 64 5.83 -5.44 4.24
N ARG A 65 6.48 -4.82 5.23
CA ARG A 65 7.93 -4.95 5.48
C ARG A 65 8.29 -6.32 6.06
N ASP A 66 7.42 -6.85 6.91
CA ASP A 66 7.60 -8.12 7.61
C ASP A 66 6.31 -8.91 7.53
N TYR A 67 6.36 -10.06 6.86
CA TYR A 67 5.21 -10.95 6.69
C TYR A 67 5.02 -11.88 7.90
N GLY A 68 5.88 -11.78 8.92
CA GLY A 68 5.92 -12.69 10.06
C GLY A 68 6.11 -14.13 9.61
N ASN A 69 5.17 -15.00 9.96
CA ASN A 69 5.15 -16.42 9.57
C ASN A 69 4.32 -16.70 8.30
N ARG A 70 3.81 -15.68 7.60
CA ARG A 70 3.02 -15.89 6.38
C ARG A 70 3.94 -16.28 5.23
N ASP A 71 3.61 -17.38 4.54
CA ASP A 71 4.36 -17.86 3.38
C ASP A 71 4.22 -16.88 2.19
N PRO A 72 5.30 -16.21 1.74
CA PRO A 72 5.28 -15.29 0.60
C PRO A 72 4.89 -15.97 -0.72
N ALA A 73 5.02 -17.30 -0.82
CA ALA A 73 4.61 -18.06 -2.00
C ALA A 73 3.10 -18.28 -2.08
N ASN A 74 2.36 -18.10 -0.98
CA ASN A 74 0.92 -18.25 -0.93
C ASN A 74 0.21 -16.89 -1.07
N LEU A 75 0.04 -16.46 -2.32
CA LEU A 75 -0.58 -15.18 -2.71
C LEU A 75 -1.98 -14.94 -2.12
N ARG A 76 -2.72 -16.00 -1.73
CA ARG A 76 -4.04 -15.88 -1.08
C ARG A 76 -3.97 -15.23 0.31
N ASN A 77 -2.79 -15.18 0.92
CA ASN A 77 -2.56 -14.53 2.21
C ASN A 77 -2.23 -13.03 2.08
N PHE A 78 -2.13 -12.51 0.84
CA PHE A 78 -1.75 -11.12 0.53
C PHE A 78 -2.84 -10.39 -0.24
N ASN A 79 -4.11 -10.61 0.13
CA ASN A 79 -5.24 -9.89 -0.48
C ASN A 79 -5.20 -8.37 -0.23
N ASP A 80 -4.30 -7.91 0.64
CA ASP A 80 -4.18 -6.51 1.04
C ASP A 80 -3.09 -5.74 0.27
N TRP A 81 -2.41 -6.39 -0.70
CA TRP A 81 -1.42 -5.71 -1.53
C TRP A 81 -2.09 -4.93 -2.65
N VAL A 82 -2.08 -3.61 -2.50
CA VAL A 82 -2.58 -2.70 -3.53
C VAL A 82 -1.42 -2.12 -4.31
N TRP A 83 -1.45 -2.24 -5.64
CA TRP A 83 -0.44 -1.69 -6.53
C TRP A 83 -1.05 -0.78 -7.57
N MET A 84 -0.18 -0.08 -8.30
CA MET A 84 -0.59 0.89 -9.31
C MET A 84 -1.62 1.89 -8.78
N ILE A 85 -1.49 2.25 -7.50
CA ILE A 85 -2.43 3.12 -6.79
C ILE A 85 -2.51 4.47 -7.51
N ARG A 86 -3.73 4.88 -7.84
CA ARG A 86 -4.08 6.15 -8.47
C ARG A 86 -4.67 7.12 -7.44
N SER A 87 -5.56 6.64 -6.57
CA SER A 87 -6.19 7.42 -5.50
C SER A 87 -6.26 6.62 -4.20
N ILE A 88 -6.28 7.36 -3.08
CA ILE A 88 -6.48 6.84 -1.73
C ILE A 88 -7.46 7.79 -1.06
N GLU A 89 -8.61 7.28 -0.62
CA GLU A 89 -9.65 8.07 0.02
C GLU A 89 -9.99 7.50 1.39
N ALA A 90 -10.14 8.38 2.39
CA ALA A 90 -10.56 7.98 3.73
C ALA A 90 -12.06 7.67 3.77
N VAL A 91 -12.40 6.54 4.38
CA VAL A 91 -13.77 6.13 4.66
C VAL A 91 -13.97 6.12 6.17
N TRP A 92 -14.92 6.92 6.66
CA TRP A 92 -15.20 7.16 8.08
C TRP A 92 -16.48 6.46 8.56
#